data_AF-A0A382I7U6-F1
#
_entry.id   AF-A0A382I7U6-F1
#
_cell.length_a   1.000
_cell.length_b   1.000
_cell.length_c   1.000
_cell.angle_alpha   90.00
_cell.angle_beta   90.00
_cell.angle_gamma   90.00
#
_symmetry.space_group_name_H-M   'P 1'
#
loop_
_entity.id
_entity.type
_entity.pdbx_description
1 polymer ?
#
loop_
_entity_poly.entity_id
_entity_poly.type
_entity_poly.pdbx_seq_one_letter_code
_entity_poly.pdbx_strand_id
1 'polypeptide(L)' 'MIKIFVTGGTFDKDYDEKNGKMFFKETHMSEILALGRSRVDVDIETLMMIDSLDMTDKGRALIVDSCANAKEDQI' A
#
# COMPACT_ATOMS: atom_id res chain seq x y z
N MET A 1 -4.67 -17.30 1.74
CA MET A 1 -4.88 -15.85 1.79
C MET A 1 -3.51 -15.20 1.70
N ILE A 2 -3.35 -14.17 0.88
CA ILE A 2 -2.09 -13.42 0.72
C ILE A 2 -2.24 -12.08 1.46
N LYS A 3 -1.28 -11.73 2.32
CA LYS A 3 -1.26 -10.43 3.00
C LYS A 3 -0.59 -9.39 2.10
N ILE A 4 -1.24 -8.27 1.83
CA ILE A 4 -0.65 -7.17 1.06
C ILE A 4 -0.46 -5.98 1.99
N PHE A 5 0.79 -5.62 2.24
CA PHE A 5 1.12 -4.41 2.98
C PHE A 5 1.29 -3.23 2.02
N VAL A 6 0.51 -2.17 2.24
CA VAL A 6 0.57 -0.94 1.43
C VAL A 6 1.41 0.12 2.15
N THR A 7 2.30 0.76 1.39
CA THR A 7 3.18 1.84 1.88
C THR A 7 2.98 3.17 1.14
N GLY A 8 2.07 3.22 0.17
CA GLY A 8 1.85 4.37 -0.72
C GLY A 8 2.65 4.28 -2.01
N GLY A 9 3.33 5.38 -2.36
CA GLY A 9 3.98 5.54 -3.67
C GLY A 9 3.00 5.95 -4.78
N THR A 10 3.47 5.97 -6.02
CA THR A 10 2.68 6.50 -7.16
C THR A 10 1.36 5.79 -7.38
N PHE A 11 1.26 4.51 -7.00
CA PHE A 11 0.03 3.74 -7.12
C PHE A 11 -1.14 4.31 -6.31
N ASP A 12 -0.88 5.05 -5.23
CA ASP A 12 -1.88 5.58 -4.31
C ASP A 12 -1.95 7.12 -4.32
N LYS A 13 -1.33 7.77 -5.32
CA LYS A 13 -1.42 9.22 -5.49
C LYS A 13 -2.65 9.59 -6.32
N ASP A 14 -3.52 10.37 -5.72
CA ASP A 14 -4.62 11.04 -6.39
C ASP A 14 -4.18 12.39 -6.93
N TYR A 15 -4.73 12.78 -8.08
CA TYR A 15 -4.54 14.11 -8.63
C TYR A 15 -5.70 15.02 -8.24
N ASP A 16 -5.41 16.07 -7.48
CA ASP A 16 -6.34 17.16 -7.22
C ASP A 16 -6.38 18.07 -8.46
N GLU A 17 -7.36 17.86 -9.33
CA GLU A 17 -7.56 18.66 -10.55
C GLU A 17 -7.81 20.15 -10.26
N LYS A 18 -8.33 20.48 -9.08
CA LYS A 18 -8.65 21.87 -8.70
C LYS A 18 -7.39 22.62 -8.28
N ASN A 19 -6.49 21.96 -7.56
CA ASN A 19 -5.26 22.58 -7.04
C ASN A 19 -4.00 22.22 -7.82
N GLY A 20 -4.09 21.29 -8.78
CA GLY A 20 -2.98 20.81 -9.60
C GLY A 20 -1.91 20.07 -8.81
N LYS A 21 -2.29 19.35 -7.75
CA LYS A 21 -1.35 18.69 -6.82
C LYS A 21 -1.66 17.22 -6.67
N MET A 22 -0.60 16.41 -6.59
CA MET A 22 -0.70 15.01 -6.20
C MET A 22 -0.79 14.91 -4.68
N PHE A 23 -1.73 14.13 -4.17
CA PHE A 23 -1.89 13.87 -2.74
C PHE A 23 -2.20 12.39 -2.51
N PHE A 24 -2.01 11.95 -1.27
CA PHE A 24 -2.38 10.61 -0.86
C PHE A 24 -3.71 10.62 -0.11
N LYS A 25 -4.57 9.64 -0.37
CA LYS A 25 -5.87 9.52 0.32
C LYS A 25 -6.07 8.15 0.94
N GLU A 26 -6.41 7.18 0.10
CA GLU A 26 -6.65 5.78 0.44
C GLU A 26 -5.91 4.93 -0.60
N THR A 27 -5.68 3.66 -0.29
CA THR A 27 -5.02 2.80 -1.27
C THR A 27 -5.94 2.41 -2.42
N HIS A 28 -5.40 2.38 -3.63
CA HIS A 28 -6.07 1.90 -4.84
C HIS A 28 -5.95 0.39 -5.03
N MET A 29 -5.31 -0.33 -4.10
CA MET A 29 -4.98 -1.76 -4.26
C MET A 29 -6.22 -2.63 -4.53
N SER A 30 -7.31 -2.41 -3.79
CA SER A 30 -8.56 -3.15 -3.99
C SER A 30 -9.15 -2.96 -5.39
N GLU A 31 -9.10 -1.72 -5.90
CA GLU A 31 -9.58 -1.40 -7.24
C GLU A 31 -8.67 -2.02 -8.32
N ILE A 32 -7.35 -1.92 -8.14
CA ILE A 32 -6.36 -2.51 -9.05
C ILE A 32 -6.58 -4.02 -9.18
N LEU A 33 -6.79 -4.73 -8.06
CA LEU A 33 -7.05 -6.17 -8.07
C LEU A 33 -8.37 -6.52 -8.75
N ALA A 34 -9.42 -5.71 -8.53
CA ALA A 34 -10.71 -5.89 -9.20
C ALA A 34 -10.62 -5.67 -10.71
N LEU A 35 -9.95 -4.61 -11.16
CA LEU A 35 -9.71 -4.30 -12.57
C LEU A 35 -8.86 -5.37 -13.26
N GLY A 36 -7.85 -5.89 -12.55
CA GLY A 36 -7.05 -7.04 -12.99
C GLY A 36 -7.81 -8.36 -13.05
N ARG A 37 -9.07 -8.39 -12.57
CA ARG A 37 -9.89 -9.60 -12.40
C ARG A 37 -9.20 -10.66 -11.53
N SER A 38 -8.40 -10.22 -10.57
CA SER A 38 -7.81 -11.12 -9.58
C SER A 38 -8.92 -11.68 -8.69
N ARG A 39 -8.90 -13.00 -8.50
CA ARG A 39 -9.79 -13.71 -7.56
C ARG A 39 -9.02 -14.29 -6.37
N VAL A 40 -7.75 -13.89 -6.23
CA VAL A 40 -6.92 -14.31 -5.13
C VAL A 40 -7.49 -13.70 -3.86
N ASP A 41 -7.64 -14.54 -2.84
CA ASP A 41 -8.07 -14.11 -1.52
C ASP A 41 -6.93 -13.37 -0.83
N VAL A 42 -7.12 -12.07 -0.62
CA VAL A 42 -6.11 -11.16 -0.09
C VAL A 42 -6.63 -10.44 1.16
N ASP A 43 -5.73 -10.20 2.11
CA ASP A 43 -5.93 -9.27 3.22
C ASP A 43 -5.02 -8.06 3.01
N ILE A 44 -5.60 -6.86 2.96
CA ILE A 44 -4.86 -5.63 2.62
C ILE A 44 -4.74 -4.78 3.88
N GLU A 45 -3.51 -4.40 4.24
CA GLU A 45 -3.24 -3.54 5.38
C GLU A 45 -2.32 -2.39 4.99
N THR A 46 -2.74 -1.16 5.28
CA THR A 46 -1.95 0.03 5.03
C THR A 46 -1.03 0.33 6.22
N LEU A 47 0.28 0.17 6.03
CA LEU A 47 1.29 0.49 7.05
C LEU A 47 1.65 1.97 7.06
N MET A 48 1.68 2.58 5.87
CA MET A 48 1.98 3.99 5.68
C MET A 48 1.47 4.44 4.30
N MET A 49 1.51 5.75 4.07
CA MET A 49 1.06 6.34 2.82
C MET A 49 1.97 7.53 2.46
N ILE A 50 3.16 7.21 1.94
CA ILE A 50 4.22 8.20 1.68
C ILE A 50 4.83 8.01 0.29
N ASP A 51 5.60 8.99 -0.16
CA ASP A 51 6.51 8.79 -1.29
C ASP A 51 7.66 7.87 -0.87
N SER A 52 8.12 6.99 -1.77
CA SER A 52 9.24 6.10 -1.47
C SER A 52 10.53 6.86 -1.20
N LEU A 53 10.68 8.07 -1.77
CA LEU A 53 11.81 8.97 -1.49
C LEU A 53 11.82 9.50 -0.05
N ASP A 54 10.64 9.58 0.58
CA ASP A 54 10.48 10.05 1.96
C ASP A 54 10.57 8.90 2.99
N MET A 55 10.80 7.66 2.53
CA MET A 55 10.85 6.50 3.41
C MET A 55 12.10 6.51 4.29
N THR A 56 11.86 6.63 5.60
CA THR A 56 12.92 6.61 6.63
C THR A 56 13.26 5.19 7.07
N ASP A 57 14.37 5.03 7.81
CA ASP A 57 14.74 3.74 8.42
C ASP A 57 13.66 3.22 9.39
N LYS A 58 12.92 4.12 10.05
CA LYS A 58 11.78 3.73 10.89
C LYS A 58 10.66 3.11 10.07
N GLY A 59 10.39 3.65 8.88
CA GLY A 59 9.42 3.09 7.94
C GLY A 59 9.85 1.71 7.45
N ARG A 60 11.14 1.56 7.11
CA ARG A 60 11.71 0.26 6.73
C ARG A 60 11.63 -0.77 7.87
N ALA A 61 11.94 -0.36 9.09
CA ALA A 61 11.84 -1.23 10.26
C ALA A 61 10.39 -1.68 10.52
N LEU A 62 9.41 -0.79 10.34
CA LEU A 62 7.99 -1.15 10.45
C LEU A 62 7.61 -2.22 9.42
N ILE A 63 8.03 -2.08 8.16
CA ILE A 63 7.74 -3.09 7.12
C ILE A 63 8.30 -4.45 7.50
N VAL A 64 9.56 -4.50 7.97
CA VAL A 64 10.19 -5.76 8.40
C VAL A 64 9.44 -6.37 9.58
N ASP A 65 9.08 -5.57 10.57
CA ASP A 65 8.33 -6.02 11.75
C ASP A 65 6.93 -6.54 11.36
N SER A 66 6.22 -5.83 10.50
CA SER A 66 4.91 -6.27 9.98
C SER A 66 5.02 -7.60 9.22
N CYS A 67 6.04 -7.78 8.38
CA CYS A 67 6.26 -9.05 7.69
C CYS A 67 6.60 -10.19 8.65
N ALA A 68 7.43 -9.93 9.66
CA ALA A 68 7.84 -10.94 10.65
C ALA A 68 6.67 -11.39 11.56
N ASN A 69 5.70 -10.50 11.81
CA ASN A 69 4.53 -10.77 12.64
C ASN A 69 3.26 -11.16 11.87
N ALA A 70 3.31 -11.18 10.53
CA ALA A 70 2.19 -11.63 9.71
C ALA A 70 1.86 -13.10 10.02
N LYS A 71 0.56 -13.41 10.07
CA LYS A 71 0.09 -14.78 10.34
C LYS A 71 -0.08 -15.59 9.06
N GLU A 72 -0.11 -14.90 7.92
CA GLU A 72 -0.27 -15.44 6.59
C GLU A 72 1.06 -16.02 6.10
N ASP A 73 1.00 -17.19 5.47
CA ASP A 73 2.19 -17.86 4.91
C ASP A 73 2.71 -17.18 3.62
N GLN A 74 1.97 -16.20 3.09
CA GLN A 74 2.30 -15.47 1.86
C GLN A 74 2.05 -13.98 2.05
N ILE A 75 3.07 -13.18 1.72
CA ILE A 75 3.11 -11.72 1.77
C ILE A 75 3.63 -11.20 0.43
#